data_AF-A0A1R3WHI9-F1
#
_entry.id   AF-A0A1R3WHI9-F1
#
_cell.length_a   1.000
_cell.length_b   1.000
_cell.length_c   1.000
_cell.angle_alpha   90.00
_cell.angle_beta   90.00
_cell.angle_gamma   90.00
#
_symmetry.space_group_name_H-M   'P 1'
#
loop_
_entity.id
_entity.type
_entity.pdbx_description
1 polymer ?
#
loop_
_entity_poly.entity_id
_entity_poly.type
_entity_poly.pdbx_seq_one_letter_code
_entity_poly.pdbx_strand_id
1 'polypeptide(L)'
;MENNPSQKISFLVLRVMGSLIFIMAGFNHLLQTAAATARLEKATFAQLATWIAPPDTLIILSGVGLVVGGFLLLTGFKTRMAAGMLLAILVPITVTVQVGAEGSGPLFKNIALIGLLLFFTVNGAVYYGLDQSLFQNKQLKSNLKPKLKRNYVAALALGLMTFLGSCTTGTTLAQSTASAETETNADGKKYAVLISQPNHLKAAVNTAETITRESRYQRERFVVMACGKSVEAFVKGSGMEQEFEKGKAAGITYKVCGMSLKQFNIDAGSLVAGVEIIPNGLTYMFELQAEGYTTVEL
;
A
#
# COMPACT_ATOMS: atom_id res chain seq x y z
N MET A 1 -16.14 -23.79 -21.37
CA MET A 1 -15.21 -23.64 -20.23
C MET A 1 -14.98 -25.03 -19.68
N GLU A 2 -13.75 -25.54 -19.76
CA GLU A 2 -13.42 -26.81 -19.12
C GLU A 2 -13.79 -26.74 -17.63
N ASN A 3 -14.33 -27.82 -17.09
CA ASN A 3 -14.80 -27.89 -15.71
C ASN A 3 -13.71 -28.51 -14.82
N ASN A 4 -12.50 -27.97 -14.86
CA ASN A 4 -11.41 -28.47 -14.02
C ASN A 4 -11.62 -28.01 -12.55
N PRO A 5 -11.54 -28.90 -11.54
CA PRO A 5 -11.66 -28.53 -10.12
C PRO A 5 -10.75 -27.35 -9.73
N SER A 6 -9.54 -27.25 -10.27
CA SER A 6 -8.61 -26.15 -9.98
C SER A 6 -9.16 -24.78 -10.39
N GLN A 7 -9.91 -24.71 -11.50
CA GLN A 7 -10.55 -23.46 -11.94
C GLN A 7 -11.73 -23.08 -11.02
N LYS A 8 -12.49 -24.07 -10.54
CA LYS A 8 -13.59 -23.79 -9.59
C LYS A 8 -13.06 -23.24 -8.27
N ILE A 9 -11.96 -23.82 -7.79
CA ILE A 9 -11.27 -23.38 -6.58
C ILE A 9 -10.66 -21.98 -6.79
N SER A 10 -10.06 -21.69 -7.94
CA SER A 10 -9.45 -20.37 -8.18
C SER A 10 -10.50 -19.24 -8.13
N PHE A 11 -11.69 -19.45 -8.71
CA PHE A 11 -12.80 -18.50 -8.61
C PHE A 11 -13.26 -18.30 -7.16
N LEU A 12 -13.36 -19.39 -6.38
CA LEU A 12 -13.75 -19.32 -4.98
C LEU A 12 -12.70 -18.57 -4.15
N VAL A 13 -11.43 -18.92 -4.28
CA VAL A 13 -10.33 -18.28 -3.55
C VAL A 13 -10.27 -16.79 -3.87
N LEU A 14 -10.35 -16.42 -5.15
CA LEU A 14 -10.37 -15.03 -5.58
C LEU A 14 -11.54 -14.26 -4.94
N ARG A 15 -12.74 -14.87 -4.91
CA ARG A 15 -13.92 -14.27 -4.30
C ARG A 15 -13.76 -14.09 -2.79
N VAL A 16 -13.30 -15.11 -2.09
CA VAL A 16 -13.13 -15.10 -0.63
C VAL A 16 -12.10 -14.06 -0.23
N MET A 17 -10.89 -14.12 -0.82
CA MET A 17 -9.81 -13.19 -0.51
C MET A 17 -10.20 -11.74 -0.82
N GLY A 18 -10.79 -11.51 -2.00
CA GLY A 18 -11.27 -10.20 -2.39
C GLY A 18 -12.33 -9.64 -1.44
N SER A 19 -13.29 -10.47 -1.04
CA SER A 19 -14.36 -10.07 -0.12
C SER A 19 -13.84 -9.72 1.28
N LEU A 20 -12.87 -10.48 1.79
CA LEU A 20 -12.25 -10.20 3.10
C LEU A 20 -11.55 -8.84 3.12
N ILE A 21 -10.93 -8.41 2.01
CA ILE A 21 -10.33 -7.08 1.92
C ILE A 21 -11.39 -5.99 2.09
N PHE A 22 -12.55 -6.12 1.42
CA PHE A 22 -13.63 -5.14 1.53
C PHE A 22 -14.28 -5.14 2.92
N ILE A 23 -14.49 -6.32 3.52
CA ILE A 23 -15.04 -6.43 4.87
C ILE A 23 -14.10 -5.76 5.88
N MET A 24 -12.80 -6.08 5.82
CA MET A 24 -11.81 -5.50 6.72
C MET A 24 -11.67 -3.99 6.52
N ALA A 25 -11.67 -3.52 5.27
CA ALA A 25 -11.66 -2.09 4.96
C ALA A 25 -12.92 -1.40 5.52
N GLY A 26 -14.10 -1.99 5.33
CA GLY A 26 -15.35 -1.46 5.86
C GLY A 26 -15.35 -1.35 7.38
N PHE A 27 -14.90 -2.38 8.10
CA PHE A 27 -14.73 -2.29 9.55
C PHE A 27 -13.73 -1.21 9.95
N ASN A 28 -12.62 -1.06 9.23
CA ASN A 28 -11.65 0.00 9.52
C ASN A 28 -12.27 1.40 9.34
N HIS A 29 -13.09 1.61 8.32
CA HIS A 29 -13.83 2.86 8.13
C HIS A 29 -14.82 3.15 9.28
N LEU A 30 -15.48 2.11 9.81
CA LEU A 30 -16.48 2.24 10.87
C LEU A 30 -15.86 2.36 12.28
N LEU A 31 -14.72 1.72 12.52
CA LEU A 31 -14.03 1.75 13.82
C LEU A 31 -13.08 2.94 13.95
N GLN A 32 -12.54 3.44 12.84
CA GLN A 32 -11.60 4.57 12.79
C GLN A 32 -12.18 5.74 11.99
N THR A 33 -13.46 6.03 12.16
CA THR A 33 -14.18 7.09 11.44
C THR A 33 -13.44 8.42 11.52
N ALA A 34 -13.05 8.86 12.72
CA ALA A 34 -12.34 10.13 12.91
C ALA A 34 -11.02 10.22 12.11
N ALA A 35 -10.23 9.13 12.10
CA ALA A 35 -8.99 9.08 11.35
C ALA A 35 -9.23 9.04 9.83
N ALA A 36 -10.27 8.34 9.39
CA ALA A 36 -10.66 8.26 7.98
C ALA A 36 -11.23 9.60 7.46
N THR A 37 -12.03 10.31 8.28
CA THR A 37 -12.50 11.66 7.98
C THR A 37 -11.34 12.63 7.88
N ALA A 38 -10.44 12.65 8.86
CA ALA A 38 -9.27 13.54 8.83
C ALA A 38 -8.38 13.31 7.60
N ARG A 39 -8.31 12.07 7.09
CA ARG A 39 -7.62 11.75 5.82
C ARG A 39 -8.37 12.30 4.61
N LEU A 40 -9.70 12.17 4.58
CA LEU A 40 -10.52 12.70 3.48
C LEU A 40 -10.44 14.23 3.43
N GLU A 41 -10.45 14.91 4.58
CA GLU A 41 -10.35 16.38 4.65
C GLU A 41 -9.00 16.92 4.17
N LYS A 42 -7.92 16.17 4.42
CA LYS A 42 -6.56 16.52 3.98
C LYS A 42 -6.27 16.13 2.54
N ALA A 43 -7.17 15.41 1.87
CA ALA A 43 -6.92 14.89 0.54
C ALA A 43 -6.98 16.01 -0.52
N THR A 44 -6.13 15.89 -1.55
CA THR A 44 -6.02 16.85 -2.67
C THR A 44 -7.36 17.16 -3.33
N PHE A 45 -8.26 16.18 -3.36
CA PHE A 45 -9.57 16.26 -4.00
C PHE A 45 -10.72 16.15 -3.00
N ALA A 46 -10.51 16.50 -1.72
CA ALA A 46 -11.54 16.50 -0.68
C ALA A 46 -12.82 17.24 -1.11
N GLN A 47 -12.65 18.35 -1.83
CA GLN A 47 -13.72 19.19 -2.34
C GLN A 47 -14.70 18.41 -3.26
N LEU A 48 -14.23 17.45 -4.05
CA LEU A 48 -15.13 16.64 -4.90
C LEU A 48 -16.07 15.74 -4.08
N ALA A 49 -15.64 15.32 -2.89
CA ALA A 49 -16.44 14.49 -2.00
C ALA A 49 -17.42 15.33 -1.16
N THR A 50 -16.96 16.45 -0.60
CA THR A 50 -17.74 17.26 0.36
C THR A 50 -18.97 17.94 -0.25
N TRP A 51 -19.04 18.04 -1.59
CA TRP A 51 -20.24 18.52 -2.30
C TRP A 51 -21.40 17.53 -2.25
N ILE A 52 -21.13 16.24 -2.03
CA ILE A 52 -22.15 15.18 -1.98
C ILE A 52 -22.77 15.11 -0.58
N ALA A 53 -21.93 15.00 0.44
CA ALA A 53 -22.33 14.89 1.83
C ALA A 53 -21.14 15.22 2.76
N PRO A 54 -21.39 15.46 4.06
CA PRO A 54 -20.32 15.64 5.03
C PRO A 54 -19.36 14.45 5.05
N PRO A 55 -18.05 14.68 5.28
CA PRO A 55 -17.02 13.63 5.33
C PRO A 55 -17.39 12.44 6.22
N ASP A 56 -17.85 12.70 7.45
CA ASP A 56 -18.24 11.66 8.40
C ASP A 56 -19.33 10.74 7.83
N THR A 57 -20.36 11.34 7.23
CA THR A 57 -21.46 10.60 6.62
C THR A 57 -20.98 9.75 5.45
N LEU A 58 -20.09 10.28 4.61
CA LEU A 58 -19.52 9.54 3.48
C LEU A 58 -18.65 8.35 3.94
N ILE A 59 -17.84 8.55 4.97
CA ILE A 59 -16.99 7.50 5.55
C ILE A 59 -17.84 6.41 6.20
N ILE A 60 -18.89 6.76 6.94
CA ILE A 60 -19.80 5.78 7.55
C ILE A 60 -20.58 5.02 6.47
N LEU A 61 -21.16 5.74 5.50
CA LEU A 61 -21.94 5.13 4.42
C LEU A 61 -21.09 4.17 3.57
N SER A 62 -19.88 4.58 3.22
CA SER A 62 -18.93 3.72 2.52
C SER A 62 -18.50 2.54 3.39
N GLY A 63 -18.22 2.74 4.69
CA GLY A 63 -17.90 1.66 5.63
C GLY A 63 -18.98 0.58 5.68
N VAL A 64 -20.24 0.97 5.89
CA VAL A 64 -21.39 0.04 5.86
C VAL A 64 -21.50 -0.64 4.50
N GLY A 65 -21.41 0.12 3.41
CA GLY A 65 -21.50 -0.40 2.05
C GLY A 65 -20.41 -1.42 1.71
N LEU A 66 -19.19 -1.19 2.19
CA LEU A 66 -18.05 -2.10 2.03
C LEU A 66 -18.24 -3.41 2.81
N VAL A 67 -18.72 -3.34 4.06
CA VAL A 67 -19.04 -4.54 4.86
C VAL A 67 -20.15 -5.34 4.19
N VAL A 68 -21.28 -4.71 3.91
CA VAL A 68 -22.44 -5.38 3.30
C VAL A 68 -22.08 -5.95 1.93
N GLY A 69 -21.49 -5.13 1.04
CA GLY A 69 -21.07 -5.58 -0.28
C GLY A 69 -20.04 -6.72 -0.22
N GLY A 70 -19.09 -6.65 0.72
CA GLY A 70 -18.10 -7.70 0.95
C GLY A 70 -18.74 -9.01 1.39
N PHE A 71 -19.70 -8.99 2.33
CA PHE A 71 -20.43 -10.20 2.72
C PHE A 71 -21.29 -10.78 1.59
N LEU A 72 -21.97 -9.94 0.82
CA LEU A 72 -22.75 -10.39 -0.33
C LEU A 72 -21.85 -11.06 -1.38
N LEU A 73 -20.69 -10.46 -1.68
CA LEU A 73 -19.69 -11.02 -2.58
C LEU A 73 -19.13 -12.35 -2.04
N LEU A 74 -18.81 -12.43 -0.74
CA LEU A 74 -18.22 -13.61 -0.09
C LEU A 74 -19.13 -14.84 -0.25
N THR A 75 -20.39 -14.68 0.13
CA THR A 75 -21.43 -15.71 0.03
C THR A 75 -21.83 -16.03 -1.42
N GLY A 76 -21.45 -15.17 -2.36
CA GLY A 76 -21.89 -15.25 -3.75
C GLY A 76 -23.39 -15.04 -3.90
N PHE A 77 -23.98 -14.12 -3.14
CA PHE A 77 -25.37 -13.68 -3.26
C PHE A 77 -25.47 -12.35 -4.02
N LYS A 78 -26.26 -12.34 -5.09
CA LYS A 78 -26.36 -11.24 -6.07
C LYS A 78 -24.98 -10.73 -6.46
N THR A 79 -24.07 -11.65 -6.78
CA THR A 79 -22.62 -11.39 -6.91
C THR A 79 -22.30 -10.23 -7.84
N ARG A 80 -23.00 -10.13 -8.98
CA ARG A 80 -22.80 -9.04 -9.95
C ARG A 80 -23.20 -7.68 -9.40
N MET A 81 -24.31 -7.62 -8.67
CA MET A 81 -24.79 -6.38 -8.03
C MET A 81 -23.89 -5.98 -6.87
N ALA A 82 -23.46 -6.95 -6.05
CA ALA A 82 -22.52 -6.73 -4.96
C ALA A 82 -21.19 -6.17 -5.48
N ALA A 83 -20.64 -6.77 -6.55
CA ALA A 83 -19.41 -6.29 -7.18
C ALA A 83 -19.58 -4.88 -7.77
N GLY A 84 -20.69 -4.62 -8.46
CA GLY A 84 -21.01 -3.29 -9.00
C GLY A 84 -21.17 -2.22 -7.92
N MET A 85 -21.83 -2.54 -6.80
CA MET A 85 -21.96 -1.66 -5.63
C MET A 85 -20.59 -1.36 -5.01
N LEU A 86 -19.78 -2.37 -4.75
CA LEU A 86 -18.42 -2.19 -4.22
C LEU A 86 -17.56 -1.35 -5.16
N LEU A 87 -17.73 -1.51 -6.47
CA LEU A 87 -17.00 -0.73 -7.47
C LEU A 87 -17.43 0.75 -7.43
N ALA A 88 -18.73 1.01 -7.33
CA ALA A 88 -19.28 2.35 -7.22
C ALA A 88 -18.83 3.08 -5.93
N ILE A 89 -18.51 2.34 -4.87
CA ILE A 89 -17.93 2.89 -3.64
C ILE A 89 -16.42 3.09 -3.78
N LEU A 90 -15.71 2.12 -4.34
CA LEU A 90 -14.25 2.12 -4.44
C LEU A 90 -13.72 3.22 -5.35
N VAL A 91 -14.37 3.48 -6.48
CA VAL A 91 -13.90 4.47 -7.47
C VAL A 91 -13.84 5.89 -6.88
N PRO A 92 -14.91 6.44 -6.27
CA PRO A 92 -14.84 7.75 -5.61
C PRO A 92 -13.79 7.82 -4.51
N ILE A 93 -13.65 6.78 -3.67
CA ILE A 93 -12.63 6.75 -2.60
C ILE A 93 -11.22 6.83 -3.20
N THR A 94 -10.99 6.11 -4.30
CA THR A 94 -9.68 6.10 -4.97
C THR A 94 -9.37 7.47 -5.55
N VAL A 95 -10.32 8.07 -6.28
CA VAL A 95 -10.13 9.38 -6.93
C VAL A 95 -9.94 10.50 -5.91
N THR A 96 -10.71 10.48 -4.81
CA THR A 96 -10.70 11.60 -3.85
C THR A 96 -9.54 11.52 -2.87
N VAL A 97 -9.20 10.33 -2.37
CA VAL A 97 -8.22 10.14 -1.28
C VAL A 97 -6.84 9.72 -1.80
N GLN A 98 -6.77 8.94 -2.89
CA GLN A 98 -5.53 8.25 -3.26
C GLN A 98 -4.84 8.82 -4.49
N VAL A 99 -5.55 9.57 -5.33
CA VAL A 99 -4.93 10.30 -6.45
C VAL A 99 -4.25 11.54 -5.88
N GLY A 100 -2.93 11.48 -5.76
CA GLY A 100 -2.10 12.58 -5.23
C GLY A 100 -1.58 12.38 -3.81
N ALA A 101 -1.87 11.23 -3.16
CA ALA A 101 -1.22 10.86 -1.91
C ALA A 101 0.26 10.47 -2.14
N GLU A 102 1.13 10.77 -1.18
CA GLU A 102 2.54 10.37 -1.26
C GLU A 102 2.67 8.84 -1.23
N GLY A 103 3.28 8.28 -2.27
CA GLY A 103 3.45 6.83 -2.45
C GLY A 103 2.33 6.19 -3.29
N SER A 104 2.72 5.44 -4.32
CA SER A 104 1.79 4.83 -5.28
C SER A 104 1.17 3.49 -4.82
N GLY A 105 1.66 2.90 -3.73
CA GLY A 105 1.24 1.58 -3.24
C GLY A 105 -0.27 1.45 -2.97
N PRO A 106 -0.88 2.35 -2.17
CA PRO A 106 -2.32 2.32 -1.91
C PRO A 106 -3.17 2.42 -3.19
N LEU A 107 -2.74 3.24 -4.15
CA LEU A 107 -3.43 3.43 -5.43
C LEU A 107 -3.41 2.15 -6.27
N PHE A 108 -2.26 1.48 -6.38
CA PHE A 108 -2.16 0.22 -7.14
C PHE A 108 -2.99 -0.92 -6.52
N LYS A 109 -3.09 -0.97 -5.19
CA LYS A 109 -4.01 -1.91 -4.51
C LYS A 109 -5.45 -1.69 -4.97
N ASN A 110 -5.90 -0.44 -5.04
CA ASN A 110 -7.26 -0.13 -5.47
C ASN A 110 -7.49 -0.43 -6.96
N ILE A 111 -6.48 -0.24 -7.83
CA ILE A 111 -6.55 -0.67 -9.23
C ILE A 111 -6.73 -2.19 -9.33
N ALA A 112 -5.99 -2.97 -8.55
CA ALA A 112 -6.13 -4.43 -8.53
C ALA A 112 -7.55 -4.85 -8.06
N LEU A 113 -8.08 -4.17 -7.03
CA LEU A 113 -9.44 -4.39 -6.54
C LEU A 113 -10.51 -4.01 -7.58
N ILE A 114 -10.31 -2.95 -8.36
CA ILE A 114 -11.18 -2.61 -9.49
C ILE A 114 -11.21 -3.75 -10.50
N GLY A 115 -10.04 -4.30 -10.88
CA GLY A 115 -9.96 -5.45 -11.79
C GLY A 115 -10.70 -6.69 -11.28
N LEU A 116 -10.53 -7.00 -9.99
CA LEU A 116 -11.27 -8.06 -9.29
C LEU A 116 -12.79 -7.84 -9.35
N LEU A 117 -13.26 -6.63 -9.08
CA LEU A 117 -14.70 -6.31 -9.07
C LEU A 117 -15.30 -6.35 -10.47
N LEU A 118 -14.59 -5.85 -11.48
CA LEU A 118 -15.00 -5.97 -12.89
C LEU A 118 -15.14 -7.44 -13.29
N PHE A 119 -14.19 -8.28 -12.88
CA PHE A 119 -14.26 -9.71 -13.11
C PHE A 119 -15.55 -10.32 -12.55
N PHE A 120 -15.93 -10.03 -11.30
CA PHE A 120 -17.17 -10.54 -10.71
C PHE A 120 -18.44 -9.86 -11.22
N THR A 121 -18.35 -8.64 -11.73
CA THR A 121 -19.48 -7.94 -12.39
C THR A 121 -19.86 -8.66 -13.69
N VAL A 122 -18.88 -9.08 -14.48
CA VAL A 122 -19.09 -9.81 -15.74
C VAL A 122 -19.44 -11.27 -15.49
N ASN A 123 -18.63 -11.97 -14.69
CA ASN A 123 -18.73 -13.43 -14.55
C ASN A 123 -19.78 -13.85 -13.50
N GLY A 124 -20.02 -13.04 -12.47
CA GLY A 124 -20.76 -13.46 -11.27
C GLY A 124 -19.99 -14.50 -10.45
N ALA A 125 -20.66 -15.18 -9.52
CA ALA A 125 -19.99 -16.14 -8.64
C ALA A 125 -19.44 -17.37 -9.37
N VAL A 126 -20.10 -17.79 -10.45
CA VAL A 126 -19.87 -18.99 -11.29
C VAL A 126 -19.85 -20.34 -10.54
N TYR A 127 -19.14 -20.46 -9.42
CA TYR A 127 -19.03 -21.66 -8.58
C TYR A 127 -19.24 -21.35 -7.09
N TYR A 128 -19.79 -22.31 -6.33
CA TYR A 128 -19.94 -22.26 -4.87
C TYR A 128 -20.61 -20.99 -4.32
N GLY A 129 -21.52 -20.36 -5.08
CA GLY A 129 -22.23 -19.15 -4.67
C GLY A 129 -23.70 -19.43 -4.35
N LEU A 130 -24.28 -18.70 -3.39
CA LEU A 130 -25.72 -18.77 -3.09
C LEU A 130 -26.59 -18.47 -4.32
N ASP A 131 -26.08 -17.67 -5.26
CA ASP A 131 -26.72 -17.43 -6.55
C ASP A 131 -27.09 -18.75 -7.25
N GLN A 132 -26.19 -19.75 -7.25
CA GLN A 132 -26.48 -21.05 -7.89
C GLN A 132 -27.55 -21.84 -7.15
N SER A 133 -27.52 -21.84 -5.81
CA SER A 133 -28.51 -22.56 -4.98
C SER A 133 -29.91 -22.00 -5.20
N LEU A 134 -30.04 -20.67 -5.31
CA LEU A 134 -31.31 -20.00 -5.58
C LEU A 134 -31.82 -20.22 -7.01
N PHE A 135 -30.92 -20.30 -8.00
CA PHE A 135 -31.30 -20.58 -9.40
C PHE A 135 -31.59 -22.08 -9.67
N GLN A 136 -30.89 -23.01 -9.01
CA GLN A 136 -31.23 -24.45 -9.06
C GLN A 136 -32.62 -24.71 -8.48
N ASN A 137 -32.98 -24.07 -7.37
CA ASN A 137 -34.32 -24.21 -6.77
C ASN A 137 -35.43 -23.65 -7.68
N LYS A 138 -35.15 -22.59 -8.46
CA LYS A 138 -36.08 -22.09 -9.48
C LYS A 138 -36.19 -23.02 -10.69
N GLN A 139 -35.10 -23.65 -11.15
CA GLN A 139 -35.15 -24.65 -12.23
C GLN A 139 -35.90 -25.93 -11.83
N LEU A 140 -35.70 -26.41 -10.59
CA LEU A 140 -36.47 -27.53 -10.04
C LEU A 140 -37.97 -27.22 -9.95
N LYS A 141 -38.35 -25.98 -9.62
CA LYS A 141 -39.76 -25.53 -9.61
C LYS A 141 -40.30 -25.09 -10.98
N SER A 142 -39.47 -24.84 -11.99
CA SER A 142 -39.90 -24.35 -13.31
C SER A 142 -39.94 -25.41 -14.40
N ASN A 143 -39.75 -26.70 -14.08
CA ASN A 143 -39.93 -27.81 -15.03
C ASN A 143 -41.39 -28.05 -15.48
N LEU A 144 -42.28 -27.04 -15.33
CA LEU A 144 -43.69 -27.12 -15.68
C LEU A 144 -44.17 -26.08 -16.71
N LYS A 145 -43.32 -25.22 -17.30
CA LYS A 145 -43.74 -24.36 -18.43
C LYS A 145 -42.64 -24.16 -19.48
N PRO A 146 -42.99 -24.15 -20.79
CA PRO A 146 -42.02 -24.12 -21.87
C PRO A 146 -41.31 -22.76 -22.01
N LYS A 147 -40.07 -22.83 -22.49
CA LYS A 147 -39.12 -21.74 -22.68
C LYS A 147 -39.65 -20.66 -23.62
N LEU A 148 -39.72 -19.42 -23.12
CA LEU A 148 -39.63 -18.23 -23.97
C LEU A 148 -38.16 -17.77 -24.00
N LYS A 149 -37.54 -17.80 -25.18
CA LYS A 149 -36.21 -17.22 -25.43
C LYS A 149 -36.27 -15.73 -25.11
N ARG A 150 -35.34 -15.23 -24.29
CA ARG A 150 -35.14 -13.80 -24.09
C ARG A 150 -33.71 -13.43 -24.43
N ASN A 151 -33.56 -12.91 -25.64
CA ASN A 151 -32.40 -12.18 -26.10
C ASN A 151 -32.36 -10.83 -25.37
N TYR A 152 -31.41 -10.66 -24.46
CA TYR A 152 -30.82 -9.36 -24.11
C TYR A 152 -29.30 -9.55 -23.95
N VAL A 153 -28.71 -10.18 -24.96
CA VAL A 153 -27.31 -9.96 -25.32
C VAL A 153 -27.34 -8.75 -26.23
N ALA A 154 -26.49 -7.75 -25.97
CA ALA A 154 -26.23 -6.55 -26.79
C ALA A 154 -26.95 -5.22 -26.46
N ALA A 155 -27.06 -4.81 -25.18
CA ALA A 155 -27.45 -3.41 -24.88
C ALA A 155 -26.78 -2.73 -23.67
N LEU A 156 -25.64 -3.22 -23.16
CA LEU A 156 -24.91 -2.51 -22.10
C LEU A 156 -23.40 -2.77 -22.17
N ALA A 157 -22.87 -2.62 -23.39
CA ALA A 157 -21.43 -2.59 -23.69
C ALA A 157 -21.02 -1.34 -24.50
N LEU A 158 -21.94 -0.39 -24.71
CA LEU A 158 -21.66 0.91 -25.29
C LEU A 158 -22.07 1.98 -24.27
N GLY A 159 -21.12 2.48 -23.49
CA GLY A 159 -21.41 3.51 -22.50
C GLY A 159 -20.34 3.74 -21.44
N LEU A 160 -19.07 3.41 -21.71
CA LEU A 160 -17.93 3.96 -20.95
C LEU A 160 -16.62 3.79 -21.74
N MET A 161 -16.61 4.28 -22.98
CA MET A 161 -15.44 4.25 -23.86
C MET A 161 -15.35 5.56 -24.66
N THR A 162 -15.62 6.69 -24.00
CA THR A 162 -15.42 8.04 -24.54
C THR A 162 -15.06 9.01 -23.41
N PHE A 163 -13.90 8.85 -22.78
CA PHE A 163 -13.24 9.94 -22.03
C PHE A 163 -11.75 9.66 -21.79
N LEU A 164 -11.02 9.17 -22.79
CA LEU A 164 -9.56 9.30 -22.84
C LEU A 164 -9.16 9.48 -24.31
N GLY A 165 -9.08 10.73 -24.73
CA GLY A 165 -8.69 11.11 -26.08
C GLY A 165 -8.51 12.62 -26.18
N SER A 166 -7.42 13.13 -25.59
CA SER A 166 -6.66 14.29 -26.09
C SER A 166 -5.46 14.53 -25.20
N CYS A 167 -4.30 14.03 -25.63
CA CYS A 167 -3.00 14.69 -25.56
C CYS A 167 -2.01 13.84 -26.36
N THR A 168 -2.10 13.96 -27.68
CA THR A 168 -0.98 13.68 -28.58
C THR A 168 0.03 14.81 -28.39
N THR A 169 1.17 14.53 -27.77
CA THR A 169 2.40 15.29 -28.03
C THR A 169 3.46 14.28 -28.46
N GLY A 170 4.08 14.59 -29.59
CA GLY A 170 4.90 13.68 -30.36
C GLY A 170 6.13 13.19 -29.61
N THR A 171 6.50 11.96 -29.95
CA THR A 171 7.80 11.37 -29.68
C THR A 171 8.89 12.28 -30.24
N THR A 172 9.57 13.01 -29.37
CA THR A 172 10.95 13.46 -29.61
C THR A 172 11.82 12.70 -28.62
N LEU A 173 12.70 11.87 -29.18
CA LEU A 173 13.82 11.26 -28.48
C LEU A 173 14.73 12.40 -28.00
N ALA A 174 14.52 12.87 -26.77
CA ALA A 174 15.48 13.68 -26.06
C ALA A 174 16.40 12.73 -25.28
N GLN A 175 17.54 12.46 -25.90
CA GLN A 175 18.77 12.04 -25.25
C GLN A 175 19.04 12.98 -24.07
N SER A 176 18.76 12.53 -22.85
CA SER A 176 19.19 13.26 -21.66
C SER A 176 20.66 12.94 -21.43
N THR A 177 21.50 13.66 -22.17
CA THR A 177 22.88 13.92 -21.78
C THR A 177 22.86 14.42 -20.35
N ALA A 178 23.65 13.77 -19.49
CA ALA A 178 23.95 14.26 -18.17
C ALA A 178 24.52 15.68 -18.30
N SER A 179 23.67 16.67 -18.05
CA SER A 179 24.14 18.03 -17.77
C SER A 179 24.71 17.98 -16.37
N ALA A 180 26.04 17.96 -16.32
CA ALA A 180 26.79 18.40 -15.16
C ALA A 180 26.40 19.87 -14.92
N GLU A 181 25.47 20.09 -14.00
CA GLU A 181 25.31 21.39 -13.37
C GLU A 181 26.42 21.52 -12.33
N THR A 182 27.45 22.25 -12.74
CA THR A 182 28.42 22.89 -11.87
C THR A 182 27.68 23.92 -11.03
N GLU A 183 27.09 23.49 -9.92
CA GLU A 183 26.82 24.37 -8.79
C GLU A 183 28.00 24.31 -7.83
N THR A 184 28.88 25.29 -8.00
CA THR A 184 29.82 25.72 -6.98
C THR A 184 29.03 26.32 -5.81
N ASN A 185 28.77 25.51 -4.78
CA ASN A 185 28.83 25.90 -3.38
C ASN A 185 29.01 24.65 -2.52
N ALA A 186 30.10 24.65 -1.76
CA ALA A 186 30.57 23.54 -0.97
C ALA A 186 29.72 23.35 0.30
N ASP A 187 28.77 22.42 0.26
CA ASP A 187 28.30 21.69 1.45
C ASP A 187 27.82 20.31 0.98
N GLY A 188 28.34 19.22 1.56
CA GLY A 188 28.01 17.89 1.07
C GLY A 188 26.64 17.44 1.60
N LYS A 189 26.08 16.39 0.99
CA LYS A 189 24.74 15.90 1.34
C LYS A 189 24.78 15.04 2.60
N LYS A 190 23.78 15.21 3.46
CA LYS A 190 23.61 14.49 4.72
C LYS A 190 22.55 13.40 4.55
N TYR A 191 22.85 12.19 4.98
CA TYR A 191 21.98 11.03 4.83
C TYR A 191 21.76 10.33 6.16
N ALA A 192 20.55 9.85 6.37
CA ALA A 192 20.23 9.00 7.52
C ALA A 192 19.40 7.80 7.10
N VAL A 193 19.62 6.67 7.76
CA VAL A 193 18.87 5.45 7.52
C VAL A 193 18.33 4.92 8.84
N LEU A 194 17.02 4.75 8.93
CA LEU A 194 16.40 4.02 10.02
C LEU A 194 16.36 2.54 9.67
N ILE A 195 16.84 1.68 10.56
CA ILE A 195 16.80 0.23 10.39
C ILE A 195 15.91 -0.41 11.45
N SER A 196 15.06 -1.36 11.04
CA SER A 196 14.11 -2.05 11.92
C SER A 196 14.47 -3.50 12.25
N GLN A 197 15.30 -4.15 11.42
CA GLN A 197 15.76 -5.54 11.57
C GLN A 197 17.30 -5.66 11.61
N PRO A 198 17.88 -6.68 12.29
CA PRO A 198 19.33 -6.83 12.38
C PRO A 198 20.06 -6.94 11.03
N ASN A 199 19.46 -7.64 10.06
CA ASN A 199 20.03 -7.82 8.73
C ASN A 199 20.05 -6.55 7.87
N HIS A 200 19.30 -5.51 8.25
CA HIS A 200 19.30 -4.23 7.53
C HIS A 200 20.59 -3.44 7.76
N LEU A 201 21.35 -3.75 8.83
CA LEU A 201 22.67 -3.16 9.05
C LEU A 201 23.61 -3.40 7.85
N LYS A 202 23.60 -4.62 7.30
CA LYS A 202 24.40 -4.95 6.10
C LYS A 202 24.01 -4.11 4.89
N ALA A 203 22.71 -3.91 4.68
CA ALA A 203 22.22 -3.06 3.60
C ALA A 203 22.68 -1.61 3.78
N ALA A 204 22.51 -1.05 4.99
CA ALA A 204 22.96 0.30 5.32
C ALA A 204 24.47 0.49 5.14
N VAL A 205 25.28 -0.50 5.53
CA VAL A 205 26.74 -0.50 5.35
C VAL A 205 27.11 -0.48 3.86
N ASN A 206 26.53 -1.38 3.06
CA ASN A 206 26.80 -1.42 1.62
C ASN A 206 26.36 -0.13 0.91
N THR A 207 25.25 0.49 1.35
CA THR A 207 24.84 1.81 0.86
C THR A 207 25.88 2.87 1.20
N ALA A 208 26.35 2.93 2.44
CA ALA A 208 27.34 3.92 2.87
C ALA A 208 28.67 3.81 2.11
N GLU A 209 29.10 2.60 1.76
CA GLU A 209 30.29 2.38 0.91
C GLU A 209 30.10 2.89 -0.52
N THR A 210 28.87 2.86 -1.03
CA THR A 210 28.55 3.28 -2.40
C THR A 210 28.35 4.79 -2.49
N ILE A 211 27.75 5.40 -1.47
CA ILE A 211 27.45 6.83 -1.47
C ILE A 211 28.60 7.64 -0.85
N THR A 212 29.68 7.80 -1.60
CA THR A 212 30.87 8.57 -1.16
C THR A 212 30.76 10.06 -1.51
N ARG A 213 31.77 10.86 -1.11
CA ARG A 213 31.86 12.29 -1.43
C ARG A 213 32.09 12.54 -2.94
N GLU A 214 32.68 11.57 -3.61
CA GLU A 214 33.08 11.56 -5.01
C GLU A 214 32.00 10.96 -5.91
N SER A 215 31.06 10.22 -5.30
CA SER A 215 29.88 9.72 -5.99
C SER A 215 28.92 10.87 -6.34
N ARG A 216 27.95 10.61 -7.22
CA ARG A 216 26.84 11.55 -7.51
C ARG A 216 26.02 11.96 -6.27
N TYR A 217 26.18 11.24 -5.16
CA TYR A 217 25.49 11.49 -3.91
C TYR A 217 26.25 12.46 -3.01
N GLN A 218 27.55 12.72 -3.26
CA GLN A 218 28.35 13.76 -2.57
C GLN A 218 28.19 13.73 -1.05
N ARG A 219 28.28 12.54 -0.46
CA ARG A 219 28.00 12.33 0.96
C ARG A 219 29.03 13.02 1.84
N GLU A 220 28.54 13.81 2.78
CA GLU A 220 29.32 14.35 3.89
C GLU A 220 29.08 13.59 5.20
N ARG A 221 27.81 13.27 5.49
CA ARG A 221 27.42 12.59 6.74
C ARG A 221 26.50 11.42 6.47
N PHE A 222 26.70 10.34 7.20
CA PHE A 222 25.83 9.16 7.22
C PHE A 222 25.50 8.76 8.63
N VAL A 223 24.21 8.75 8.96
CA VAL A 223 23.72 8.29 10.26
C VAL A 223 22.90 7.03 10.06
N VAL A 224 23.12 6.02 10.90
CA VAL A 224 22.24 4.85 10.99
C VAL A 224 21.58 4.86 12.36
N MET A 225 20.24 4.91 12.36
CA MET A 225 19.40 4.86 13.56
C MET A 225 18.76 3.48 13.69
N ALA A 226 19.18 2.72 14.70
CA ALA A 226 18.67 1.39 14.97
C ALA A 226 17.44 1.42 15.89
N CYS A 227 16.29 1.02 15.37
CA CYS A 227 15.03 0.89 16.08
C CYS A 227 14.47 -0.53 15.96
N GLY A 228 13.49 -0.89 16.80
CA GLY A 228 12.88 -2.21 16.74
C GLY A 228 13.90 -3.32 17.08
N LYS A 229 13.84 -4.44 16.36
CA LYS A 229 14.74 -5.59 16.61
C LYS A 229 16.18 -5.34 16.17
N SER A 230 16.43 -4.35 15.30
CA SER A 230 17.78 -4.06 14.81
C SER A 230 18.78 -3.71 15.91
N VAL A 231 18.32 -3.27 17.09
CA VAL A 231 19.19 -2.98 18.24
C VAL A 231 20.01 -4.20 18.70
N GLU A 232 19.52 -5.42 18.45
CA GLU A 232 20.23 -6.67 18.75
C GLU A 232 21.52 -6.82 17.93
N ALA A 233 21.59 -6.20 16.74
CA ALA A 233 22.80 -6.22 15.91
C ALA A 233 24.00 -5.51 16.57
N PHE A 234 23.73 -4.62 17.53
CA PHE A 234 24.75 -3.82 18.20
C PHE A 234 25.16 -4.38 19.56
N VAL A 235 24.67 -5.56 19.94
CA VAL A 235 25.11 -6.26 21.15
C VAL A 235 26.49 -6.90 20.89
N LYS A 236 27.41 -6.86 21.87
CA LYS A 236 28.73 -7.49 21.77
C LYS A 236 28.59 -8.99 21.46
N GLY A 237 29.37 -9.49 20.50
CA GLY A 237 29.30 -10.88 20.05
C GLY A 237 28.06 -11.21 19.20
N SER A 238 27.33 -10.20 18.71
CA SER A 238 26.30 -10.42 17.70
C SER A 238 26.93 -10.95 16.41
N GLY A 239 26.13 -11.62 15.58
CA GLY A 239 26.55 -12.03 14.23
C GLY A 239 26.79 -10.87 13.25
N MET A 240 26.76 -9.61 13.72
CA MET A 240 26.84 -8.40 12.91
C MET A 240 28.03 -7.49 13.28
N GLU A 241 28.89 -7.90 14.21
CA GLU A 241 30.02 -7.10 14.68
C GLU A 241 31.02 -6.75 13.55
N GLN A 242 31.24 -7.68 12.61
CA GLN A 242 32.07 -7.42 11.43
C GLN A 242 31.47 -6.34 10.52
N GLU A 243 30.16 -6.40 10.26
CA GLU A 243 29.45 -5.39 9.48
C GLU A 243 29.45 -4.02 10.17
N PHE A 244 29.33 -3.99 11.50
CA PHE A 244 29.43 -2.77 12.30
C PHE A 244 30.81 -2.09 12.12
N GLU A 245 31.89 -2.84 12.29
CA GLU A 245 33.26 -2.32 12.13
C GLU A 245 33.51 -1.85 10.69
N LYS A 246 33.01 -2.60 9.71
CA LYS A 246 33.05 -2.23 8.29
C LYS A 246 32.34 -0.89 8.03
N GLY A 247 31.14 -0.69 8.57
CA GLY A 247 30.43 0.56 8.41
C GLY A 247 31.04 1.74 9.16
N LYS A 248 31.64 1.50 10.34
CA LYS A 248 32.42 2.53 11.04
C LYS A 248 33.61 2.99 10.19
N ALA A 249 34.32 2.06 9.55
CA ALA A 249 35.38 2.38 8.59
C ALA A 249 34.86 3.15 7.36
N ALA A 250 33.62 2.91 6.95
CA ALA A 250 32.93 3.67 5.91
C ALA A 250 32.38 5.03 6.39
N GLY A 251 32.67 5.47 7.62
CA GLY A 251 32.27 6.77 8.15
C GLY A 251 30.81 6.85 8.60
N ILE A 252 30.19 5.72 8.95
CA ILE A 252 28.84 5.70 9.52
C ILE A 252 28.88 6.11 10.99
N THR A 253 27.94 6.99 11.38
CA THR A 253 27.62 7.26 12.79
C THR A 253 26.42 6.43 13.21
N TYR A 254 26.60 5.58 14.23
CA TYR A 254 25.56 4.68 14.70
C TYR A 254 24.84 5.21 15.94
N LYS A 255 23.51 5.16 15.90
CA LYS A 255 22.62 5.53 17.01
C LYS A 255 21.67 4.38 17.31
N VAL A 256 21.34 4.16 18.58
CA VAL A 256 20.50 3.04 19.04
C VAL A 256 19.31 3.56 19.85
N CYS A 257 18.11 3.05 19.57
CA CYS A 257 16.88 3.52 20.19
C CYS A 257 16.73 3.00 21.61
N GLY A 258 16.75 3.90 22.59
CA GLY A 258 16.59 3.58 24.01
C GLY A 258 15.24 2.95 24.35
N MET A 259 14.16 3.38 23.68
CA MET A 259 12.86 2.70 23.81
C MET A 259 12.91 1.25 23.34
N SER A 260 13.60 0.97 22.23
CA SER A 260 13.75 -0.40 21.73
C SER A 260 14.64 -1.24 22.63
N LEU A 261 15.75 -0.70 23.16
CA LEU A 261 16.56 -1.40 24.16
C LEU A 261 15.72 -1.84 25.37
N LYS A 262 14.87 -0.95 25.89
CA LYS A 262 13.93 -1.28 26.98
C LYS A 262 12.92 -2.35 26.56
N GLN A 263 12.33 -2.22 25.37
CA GLN A 263 11.34 -3.16 24.87
C GLN A 263 11.90 -4.59 24.71
N PHE A 264 13.15 -4.72 24.29
CA PHE A 264 13.83 -6.01 24.09
C PHE A 264 14.68 -6.46 25.28
N ASN A 265 14.60 -5.76 26.42
CA ASN A 265 15.36 -6.05 27.64
C ASN A 265 16.88 -6.15 27.42
N ILE A 266 17.44 -5.26 26.59
CA ILE A 266 18.88 -5.23 26.29
C ILE A 266 19.55 -4.21 27.21
N ASP A 267 20.58 -4.66 27.92
CA ASP A 267 21.40 -3.79 28.75
C ASP A 267 22.31 -2.89 27.90
N ALA A 268 22.38 -1.60 28.24
CA ALA A 268 23.20 -0.62 27.51
C ALA A 268 24.70 -0.95 27.58
N GLY A 269 25.17 -1.57 28.67
CA GLY A 269 26.56 -1.99 28.84
C GLY A 269 26.97 -3.17 27.93
N SER A 270 25.98 -3.91 27.42
CA SER A 270 26.18 -5.02 26.50
C SER A 270 26.42 -4.58 25.04
N LEU A 271 26.22 -3.31 24.72
CA LEU A 271 26.41 -2.79 23.35
C LEU A 271 27.88 -2.65 22.97
N VAL A 272 28.17 -2.76 21.68
CA VAL A 272 29.50 -2.47 21.09
C VAL A 272 29.88 -1.01 21.33
N ALA A 273 31.19 -0.73 21.45
CA ALA A 273 31.67 0.63 21.66
C ALA A 273 31.44 1.50 20.41
N GLY A 274 31.12 2.79 20.60
CA GLY A 274 30.95 3.75 19.50
C GLY A 274 29.52 3.91 18.99
N VAL A 275 28.53 3.32 19.67
CA VAL A 275 27.11 3.65 19.48
C VAL A 275 26.65 4.67 20.52
N GLU A 276 25.79 5.59 20.12
CA GLU A 276 25.13 6.52 21.04
C GLU A 276 23.66 6.12 21.22
N ILE A 277 23.19 6.13 22.46
CA ILE A 277 21.81 5.78 22.80
C ILE A 277 20.95 7.03 22.73
N ILE A 278 19.95 7.00 21.87
CA ILE A 278 18.96 8.07 21.69
C ILE A 278 17.67 7.64 22.36
N PRO A 279 17.07 8.45 23.28
CA PRO A 279 15.87 8.05 24.03
C PRO A 279 14.72 7.57 23.13
N ASN A 280 14.44 8.30 22.05
CA ASN A 280 13.42 7.96 21.06
C ASN A 280 14.00 8.13 19.64
N GLY A 281 14.20 7.01 18.95
CA GLY A 281 14.79 7.02 17.61
C GLY A 281 13.92 7.67 16.53
N LEU A 282 12.58 7.64 16.67
CA LEU A 282 11.69 8.24 15.67
C LEU A 282 11.72 9.77 15.73
N THR A 283 11.72 10.36 16.93
CA THR A 283 11.82 11.82 17.07
C THR A 283 13.17 12.32 16.56
N TYR A 284 14.24 11.57 16.81
CA TYR A 284 15.56 11.88 16.26
C TYR A 284 15.62 11.81 14.72
N MET A 285 14.92 10.88 14.09
CA MET A 285 14.83 10.87 12.62
C MET A 285 14.10 12.11 12.08
N PHE A 286 13.06 12.59 12.77
CA PHE A 286 12.39 13.85 12.41
C PHE A 286 13.30 15.06 12.64
N GLU A 287 14.11 15.08 13.70
CA GLU A 287 15.13 16.11 13.93
C GLU A 287 16.15 16.14 12.79
N LEU A 288 16.67 14.98 12.37
CA LEU A 288 17.58 14.89 11.22
C LEU A 288 16.94 15.40 9.93
N GLN A 289 15.67 15.08 9.66
CA GLN A 289 14.95 15.64 8.51
C GLN A 289 14.88 17.17 8.57
N ALA A 290 14.59 17.74 9.75
CA ALA A 290 14.57 19.19 9.96
C ALA A 290 15.96 19.84 9.79
N GLU A 291 17.03 19.10 10.07
CA GLU A 291 18.44 19.50 9.84
C GLU A 291 18.92 19.30 8.38
N GLY A 292 18.02 18.89 7.47
CA GLY A 292 18.31 18.74 6.05
C GLY A 292 18.88 17.37 5.65
N TYR A 293 18.74 16.35 6.49
CA TYR A 293 19.10 14.99 6.10
C TYR A 293 18.09 14.38 5.14
N THR A 294 18.59 13.72 4.09
CA THR A 294 17.79 12.80 3.29
C THR A 294 17.68 11.47 4.02
N THR A 295 16.46 11.02 4.33
CA THR A 295 16.23 9.84 5.15
C THR A 295 15.62 8.68 4.37
N VAL A 296 16.03 7.45 4.70
CA VAL A 296 15.43 6.20 4.19
C VAL A 296 15.10 5.28 5.37
N GLU A 297 14.02 4.52 5.27
CA GLU A 297 13.66 3.48 6.24
C GLU A 297 13.80 2.09 5.62
N LEU A 298 14.38 1.16 6.38
CA LEU A 298 14.59 -0.25 6.01
C LEU A 298 13.86 -1.19 6.97
#